data_AF-A0A927DPR2-F1
#
_entry.id   AF-A0A927DPR2-F1
#
_cell.length_a   1.000
_cell.length_b   1.000
_cell.length_c   1.000
_cell.angle_alpha   90.00
_cell.angle_beta   90.00
_cell.angle_gamma   90.00
#
_symmetry.space_group_name_H-M   'P 1'
#
loop_
_entity.id
_entity.type
_entity.pdbx_description
1 polymer ?
#
loop_
_entity_poly.entity_id
_entity_poly.type
_entity_poly.pdbx_seq_one_letter_code
_entity_poly.pdbx_strand_id
1 'polypeptide(L)'
;MAKVISMINWKGGVGKSTLSLHLGVGLMLGSDEHPKVLLIDLDPQSNLSYLALGVEKYVRHVYTKKKPTLKNIFDDYFDGKQFHTRDAIIKQPITASPRSGLDQR
;
A
#
# COMPACT_ATOMS: atom_id res chain seq x y z
N MET A 1 -18.49 7.72 4.72
CA MET A 1 -18.18 6.29 4.94
C MET A 1 -17.12 5.87 3.93
N ALA A 2 -16.14 5.05 4.30
CA ALA A 2 -15.13 4.58 3.34
C ALA A 2 -15.73 3.49 2.43
N LYS A 3 -15.46 3.55 1.12
CA LYS A 3 -15.79 2.47 0.18
C LYS A 3 -14.64 1.47 0.14
N VAL A 4 -14.94 0.18 0.26
CA VAL A 4 -13.94 -0.90 0.23
C VAL A 4 -14.00 -1.62 -1.10
N ILE A 5 -12.88 -1.68 -1.81
CA ILE A 5 -12.73 -2.36 -3.09
C ILE A 5 -11.61 -3.41 -2.94
N SER A 6 -11.89 -4.65 -3.32
CA SER A 6 -10.92 -5.75 -3.24
C SER A 6 -10.64 -6.32 -4.63
N MET A 7 -9.36 -6.45 -4.98
CA MET A 7 -8.91 -6.98 -6.26
C MET A 7 -8.55 -8.46 -6.11
N ILE A 8 -9.45 -9.36 -6.51
CA ILE A 8 -9.31 -10.81 -6.32
C ILE A 8 -9.25 -11.52 -7.66
N ASN A 9 -8.25 -12.37 -7.84
CA ASN A 9 -8.15 -13.33 -8.94
C ASN A 9 -7.22 -14.47 -8.51
N TRP A 10 -7.67 -15.71 -8.70
CA TRP A 10 -6.97 -16.93 -8.28
C TRP A 10 -5.75 -17.26 -9.15
N LYS A 11 -5.62 -16.63 -10.33
CA LYS A 11 -4.45 -16.79 -11.20
C LYS A 11 -3.34 -15.80 -10.82
N GLY A 12 -2.11 -16.30 -10.71
CA GLY A 12 -0.90 -15.48 -10.55
C GLY A 12 -0.54 -14.72 -11.83
N GLY A 13 0.18 -13.60 -11.71
CA GLY A 13 0.72 -12.86 -12.87
C GLY A 13 -0.31 -12.09 -13.71
N VAL A 14 -1.57 -12.02 -13.30
CA VAL A 14 -2.66 -11.31 -14.03
C VAL A 14 -2.75 -9.80 -13.75
N GLY A 15 -1.72 -9.22 -13.12
CA GLY A 15 -1.65 -7.77 -12.89
C GLY A 15 -2.51 -7.22 -11.75
N LYS A 16 -3.01 -8.04 -10.82
CA LYS A 16 -3.83 -7.59 -9.67
C LYS A 16 -3.21 -6.40 -8.92
N SER A 17 -1.98 -6.57 -8.41
CA SER A 17 -1.30 -5.54 -7.63
C SER A 17 -1.03 -4.27 -8.45
N THR A 18 -0.63 -4.44 -9.72
CA THR A 18 -0.43 -3.32 -10.65
C THR A 18 -1.72 -2.54 -10.87
N LEU A 19 -2.85 -3.22 -11.06
CA LEU A 19 -4.15 -2.59 -11.25
C LEU A 19 -4.65 -1.95 -9.96
N SER A 20 -4.46 -2.58 -8.79
CA SER A 20 -4.79 -1.98 -7.48
C SER A 20 -4.07 -0.64 -7.27
N LEU A 21 -2.77 -0.59 -7.60
CA LEU A 21 -1.98 0.62 -7.48
C LEU A 21 -2.51 1.75 -8.38
N HIS A 22 -2.67 1.46 -9.68
CA HIS A 22 -3.13 2.45 -10.65
C HIS A 22 -4.57 2.89 -10.40
N LEU A 23 -5.45 1.98 -9.97
CA LEU A 23 -6.81 2.33 -9.56
C LEU A 23 -6.78 3.30 -8.38
N GLY A 24 -5.98 3.03 -7.35
CA GLY A 24 -5.86 3.93 -6.20
C GLY A 24 -5.33 5.31 -6.57
N VAL A 25 -4.29 5.37 -7.39
CA VAL A 25 -3.73 6.64 -7.91
C VAL A 25 -4.76 7.37 -8.78
N GLY A 26 -5.45 6.66 -9.67
CA GLY A 26 -6.48 7.22 -10.55
C GLY A 26 -7.69 7.75 -9.79
N LEU A 27 -8.14 7.08 -8.73
CA LEU A 27 -9.21 7.57 -7.86
C LEU A 27 -8.81 8.85 -7.13
N MET A 28 -7.56 8.93 -6.66
CA MET A 28 -7.05 10.10 -5.96
C MET A 28 -6.88 11.31 -6.89
N LEU A 29 -6.39 11.11 -8.11
CA LEU A 29 -6.07 12.19 -9.05
C LEU A 29 -7.22 12.56 -10.00
N GLY A 30 -8.10 11.61 -10.31
CA GLY A 30 -9.12 11.74 -11.36
C GLY A 30 -10.50 12.13 -10.84
N SER A 31 -10.65 12.40 -9.54
CA SER A 31 -11.91 12.85 -8.94
C SER A 31 -11.74 14.26 -8.41
N ASP A 32 -12.69 15.15 -8.71
CA ASP A 32 -12.72 16.52 -8.19
C ASP A 32 -12.68 16.57 -6.65
N GLU A 33 -13.19 15.52 -6.00
CA GLU A 33 -13.21 15.39 -4.54
C GLU A 33 -11.86 14.99 -3.93
N HIS A 34 -10.87 14.58 -4.74
CA HIS A 34 -9.54 14.13 -4.30
C HIS A 34 -9.59 13.18 -3.09
N PRO A 35 -10.29 12.04 -3.21
CA PRO A 35 -10.54 11.17 -2.08
C PRO A 35 -9.24 10.62 -1.49
N LYS A 36 -9.20 10.50 -0.16
CA LYS A 36 -8.12 9.80 0.53
C LYS A 36 -8.20 8.30 0.23
N VAL A 37 -7.18 7.76 -0.41
CA VAL A 37 -7.08 6.33 -0.74
C VAL A 37 -6.08 5.65 0.19
N LEU A 38 -6.47 4.51 0.76
CA LEU A 38 -5.60 3.61 1.51
C LEU A 38 -5.45 2.31 0.71
N LEU A 39 -4.22 1.97 0.35
CA LEU A 39 -3.89 0.68 -0.24
C LEU A 39 -3.53 -0.31 0.87
N ILE A 40 -4.08 -1.53 0.77
CA ILE A 40 -3.83 -2.62 1.70
C ILE A 40 -3.31 -3.81 0.90
N ASP A 41 -2.13 -4.32 1.27
CA ASP A 41 -1.46 -5.43 0.61
C ASP A 41 -1.53 -6.70 1.45
N LEU A 42 -2.52 -7.55 1.18
CA LEU A 42 -2.71 -8.83 1.87
C LEU A 42 -2.03 -10.00 1.14
N ASP A 43 -1.27 -9.74 0.08
CA ASP A 43 -0.51 -10.78 -0.61
C ASP A 43 0.82 -11.02 0.10
N PRO A 44 1.14 -12.26 0.55
CA PRO A 44 2.44 -12.57 1.16
C PRO A 44 3.64 -12.18 0.30
N GLN A 45 3.49 -12.10 -1.03
CA GLN A 45 4.54 -11.66 -1.95
C GLN A 45 4.84 -10.16 -1.87
N SER A 46 3.97 -9.37 -1.22
CA SER A 46 4.16 -7.93 -0.97
C SER A 46 4.35 -7.07 -2.24
N ASN A 47 3.86 -7.55 -3.40
CA ASN A 47 4.07 -6.90 -4.69
C ASN A 47 3.48 -5.48 -4.76
N LEU A 48 2.31 -5.26 -4.15
CA LEU A 48 1.70 -3.92 -4.13
C LEU A 48 2.55 -2.97 -3.29
N SER A 49 3.05 -3.43 -2.14
CA SER A 49 3.94 -2.68 -1.26
C SER A 49 5.24 -2.28 -1.97
N TYR A 50 5.86 -3.20 -2.71
CA TYR A 50 7.06 -2.91 -3.49
C TYR A 50 6.80 -1.90 -4.61
N LEU A 51 5.71 -2.05 -5.34
CA LEU A 51 5.33 -1.11 -6.40
C LEU A 51 5.02 0.29 -5.84
N ALA A 52 4.41 0.37 -4.66
CA ALA A 52 4.00 1.64 -4.06
C ALA A 52 5.17 2.43 -3.43
N LEU A 53 6.10 1.73 -2.77
CA LEU A 53 7.18 2.36 -1.99
C LEU A 53 8.54 2.30 -2.67
N GLY A 54 8.76 1.34 -3.56
CA GLY A 54 10.07 0.92 -4.02
C GLY A 54 10.74 -0.04 -3.04
N VAL A 55 11.46 -1.03 -3.60
CA VAL A 55 12.06 -2.14 -2.85
C VAL A 55 12.99 -1.65 -1.74
N GLU A 56 13.91 -0.73 -2.03
CA GLU A 56 14.86 -0.22 -1.04
C GLU A 56 14.16 0.47 0.15
N LYS A 57 13.15 1.32 -0.14
CA LYS A 57 12.40 2.01 0.91
C LYS A 57 11.60 1.03 1.75
N TYR A 58 10.97 0.04 1.12
CA TYR A 58 10.26 -1.03 1.83
C TYR A 58 11.20 -1.79 2.75
N VAL A 59 12.34 -2.26 2.23
CA VAL A 59 13.32 -3.04 3.00
C VAL A 59 13.82 -2.23 4.19
N ARG A 60 14.17 -0.96 3.98
CA ARG A 60 14.59 -0.06 5.06
C ARG A 60 13.48 0.15 6.09
N HIS A 61 12.22 0.27 5.66
CA HIS A 61 11.10 0.49 6.57
C HIS A 61 10.82 -0.74 7.45
N VAL A 62 10.72 -1.92 6.83
CA VAL A 62 10.32 -3.15 7.50
C VAL A 62 11.50 -3.78 8.25
N TYR A 63 12.64 -3.99 7.60
CA TYR A 63 13.74 -4.77 8.16
C TYR A 63 14.75 -3.92 8.92
N THR A 64 15.13 -2.74 8.40
CA THR A 64 16.11 -1.88 9.09
C THR A 64 15.46 -1.10 10.24
N LYS A 65 14.32 -0.46 10.00
CA LYS A 65 13.62 0.36 11.01
C LYS A 65 12.65 -0.43 11.88
N LYS A 66 12.43 -1.72 11.59
CA LYS A 66 11.54 -2.63 12.34
C LYS A 66 10.13 -2.04 12.54
N LYS A 67 9.62 -1.34 11.52
CA LYS A 67 8.27 -0.79 11.57
C LYS A 67 7.23 -1.89 11.39
N PRO A 68 6.07 -1.78 12.05
CA PRO A 68 5.07 -2.82 12.01
C PRO A 68 4.43 -2.93 10.63
N THR A 69 4.01 -4.15 10.29
CA THR A 69 3.30 -4.47 9.05
C THR A 69 1.97 -5.16 9.37
N LEU A 70 1.21 -5.54 8.33
CA LEU A 70 0.03 -6.39 8.48
C LEU A 70 0.32 -7.69 9.23
N LYS A 71 1.54 -8.25 9.09
CA LYS A 71 1.93 -9.43 9.86
C LYS A 71 1.78 -9.18 11.36
N ASN A 72 2.26 -8.04 11.87
CA ASN A 72 2.17 -7.72 13.29
C ASN A 72 0.72 -7.53 13.75
N ILE A 73 -0.13 -6.96 12.91
CA ILE A 73 -1.57 -6.85 13.18
C ILE A 73 -2.19 -8.24 13.34
N PHE A 74 -1.87 -9.16 12.44
CA PHE A 74 -2.37 -10.54 12.51
C PHE A 74 -1.81 -11.31 13.71
N ASP A 75 -0.50 -11.21 13.96
CA ASP A 75 0.14 -11.85 15.12
C ASP A 75 -0.55 -11.42 16.43
N ASP A 76 -0.72 -10.11 16.64
CA ASP A 76 -1.37 -9.60 17.84
C ASP A 76 -2.85 -9.99 17.92
N TYR A 77 -3.56 -10.01 16.79
CA TYR A 77 -4.94 -10.48 16.74
C TYR A 77 -5.07 -11.94 17.19
N PHE A 78 -4.21 -12.83 16.69
CA PHE A 78 -4.23 -14.25 17.07
C PHE A 78 -3.78 -14.48 18.52
N ASP A 79 -2.91 -13.62 19.05
CA ASP A 79 -2.49 -13.64 20.44
C ASP A 79 -3.51 -12.99 21.41
N GLY A 80 -4.64 -12.47 20.91
CA GLY A 80 -5.63 -11.74 21.71
C GLY A 80 -5.13 -10.40 22.25
N LYS A 81 -4.08 -9.83 21.65
CA LYS A 81 -3.50 -8.53 22.00
C LYS A 81 -4.16 -7.42 21.21
N GLN A 82 -4.13 -6.21 21.76
CA GLN A 82 -4.56 -5.02 21.03
C GLN A 82 -3.40 -4.45 20.21
N PHE A 83 -3.64 -4.19 18.93
CA PHE A 83 -2.73 -3.46 18.06
C PHE A 83 -3.37 -2.15 17.59
N HIS A 84 -2.64 -1.04 17.69
CA HIS A 84 -3.09 0.24 17.16
C HIS A 84 -2.82 0.30 15.64
N THR A 85 -3.82 -0.04 14.81
CA THR A 85 -3.68 -0.17 13.34
C THR A 85 -3.01 1.03 12.66
N ARG A 86 -3.19 2.24 13.22
CA ARG A 86 -2.56 3.48 12.72
C ARG A 86 -1.04 3.43 12.71
N ASP A 87 -0.42 2.62 13.55
CA ASP A 87 1.03 2.51 13.67
C ASP A 87 1.66 1.76 12.49
N ALA A 88 0.87 0.93 11.80
CA ALA A 88 1.28 0.22 10.59
C ALA A 88 1.02 1.02 9.30
N ILE A 89 0.39 2.20 9.38
CA ILE A 89 0.07 3.01 8.20
C ILE A 89 1.30 3.81 7.78
N ILE A 90 1.80 3.54 6.57
CA ILE A 90 2.82 4.35 5.92
C ILE A 90 2.13 5.56 5.27
N LYS A 91 2.37 6.76 5.81
CA LYS A 91 1.74 8.01 5.34
C LYS A 91 2.42 8.65 4.13
N GLN A 92 3.52 8.09 3.62
CA GLN A 92 4.24 8.69 2.51
C GLN A 92 3.46 8.55 1.19
N PRO A 93 3.49 9.59 0.32
CA PRO A 93 2.88 9.51 -0.99
C PRO A 93 3.49 8.39 -1.82
N ILE A 94 2.64 7.69 -2.55
CA ILE A 94 3.04 6.69 -3.53
C ILE A 94 3.67 7.43 -4.72
N THR A 95 4.95 7.14 -5.00
CA THR A 95 5.59 7.58 -6.25
C THR A 95 5.37 6.51 -7.30
N ALA A 96 4.30 6.61 -8.07
CA ALA A 96 4.13 5.85 -9.30
C ALA A 96 5.02 6.50 -10.38
N SER A 97 6.06 5.81 -10.81
CA SER A 97 7.08 6.23 -11.81
C SER A 97 8.24 7.11 -11.28
N PRO A 98 9.49 6.92 -11.76
CA PRO A 98 10.51 7.95 -11.70
C PRO A 98 9.98 9.19 -12.43
N ARG A 99 9.67 10.25 -11.69
CA ARG A 99 9.33 11.54 -12.28
C ARG A 99 10.52 12.01 -13.12
N SER A 100 10.42 11.91 -14.44
CA SER A 100 11.24 12.69 -15.35
C SER A 100 10.79 14.16 -15.24
N GLY A 101 11.48 14.95 -14.40
CA GLY A 101 11.71 16.38 -14.61
C GLY A 101 10.53 17.38 -14.64
N LEU A 102 9.30 17.03 -14.24
CA LEU A 102 8.14 17.93 -14.40
C LEU A 102 7.59 18.57 -13.12
N ASP A 103 8.41 18.77 -12.08
CA ASP A 103 7.96 19.38 -10.80
C ASP A 103 8.66 20.73 -10.50
N GLN A 104 8.69 21.63 -11.49
CA GLN A 104 9.06 23.05 -11.32
C GLN A 104 7.89 24.00 -11.56
N ARG A 105 6.66 23.66 -11.14
CA ARG A 105 5.54 24.60 -11.17
C ARG A 105 4.70 24.50 -9.90
#